data_AF-A0A0Q6G483-F1
#
_entry.id   AF-A0A0Q6G483-F1
#
_cell.length_a   1.000
_cell.length_b   1.000
_cell.length_c   1.000
_cell.angle_alpha   90.00
_cell.angle_beta   90.00
_cell.angle_gamma   90.00
#
_symmetry.space_group_name_H-M   'P 1'
#
loop_
_entity.id
_entity.type
_entity.pdbx_description
1 polymer ?
#
loop_
_entity_poly.entity_id
_entity_poly.type
_entity_poly.pdbx_seq_one_letter_code
_entity_poly.pdbx_strand_id
1 'polypeptide(L)'
;MTTIRAVWNRFADRRPGLAQLVMFSLLSTGMTVLQLILMPAIKWAFGRTSLVDTAFQVFQVGDAAGGTPFYVFDYAAGALPLGGGGLAYFLAVQITLLVAQVINFFLQRSITFKSTSNVWWAAFWYTVAYVVISFGAAVLQAFYKEPVYTLFMETWGLGASGEALADVATMLINACVSFWVFFPIFKLIFKQEPAVEDATEEVDVLERGEAAVR
;
A
#
# COMPACT_ATOMS: atom_id res chain seq x y z
N MET A 1 -38.43 4.13 -1.01
CA MET A 1 -36.98 4.07 -1.33
C MET A 1 -36.34 5.34 -0.80
N THR A 2 -35.29 5.21 0.01
CA THR A 2 -34.82 6.19 1.00
C THR A 2 -34.41 7.53 0.38
N THR A 3 -34.89 8.64 0.95
CA THR A 3 -34.68 10.05 0.54
C THR A 3 -33.21 10.38 0.24
N ILE A 4 -32.29 9.74 0.96
CA ILE A 4 -30.83 9.86 0.79
C ILE A 4 -30.38 9.42 -0.62
N ARG A 5 -30.92 8.33 -1.14
CA ARG A 5 -30.54 7.81 -2.48
C ARG A 5 -31.00 8.76 -3.59
N ALA A 6 -32.17 9.38 -3.42
CA ALA A 6 -32.69 10.36 -4.38
C ALA A 6 -31.90 11.67 -4.36
N VAL A 7 -31.48 12.13 -3.17
CA VAL A 7 -30.62 13.31 -3.01
C VAL A 7 -29.23 13.05 -3.59
N TRP A 8 -28.66 11.87 -3.34
CA TRP A 8 -27.38 11.45 -3.90
C TRP A 8 -27.40 11.42 -5.43
N ASN A 9 -28.41 10.78 -6.03
CA ASN A 9 -28.50 10.71 -7.49
C ASN A 9 -28.58 12.11 -8.12
N ARG A 10 -29.41 13.01 -7.57
CA ARG A 10 -29.50 14.41 -8.03
C ARG A 10 -28.18 15.18 -7.89
N PHE A 11 -27.39 14.89 -6.86
CA PHE A 11 -26.07 15.50 -6.67
C PHE A 11 -25.06 14.95 -7.68
N ALA A 12 -25.02 13.63 -7.86
CA ALA A 12 -24.15 12.95 -8.81
C ALA A 12 -24.40 13.40 -10.25
N ASP A 13 -25.67 13.52 -10.65
CA ASP A 13 -26.05 13.98 -12.00
C ASP A 13 -25.65 15.45 -12.25
N ARG A 14 -25.69 16.30 -11.22
CA ARG A 14 -25.33 17.73 -11.35
C ARG A 14 -23.83 17.98 -11.29
N ARG A 15 -23.06 17.14 -10.59
CA ARG A 15 -21.62 17.32 -10.35
C ARG A 15 -20.90 15.97 -10.34
N PRO A 16 -20.69 15.33 -11.50
CA PRO A 16 -20.13 13.98 -11.59
C PRO A 16 -18.72 13.88 -10.99
N GLY A 17 -17.83 14.83 -11.30
CA GLY A 17 -16.46 14.84 -10.76
C GLY A 17 -16.40 14.99 -9.24
N LEU A 18 -17.25 15.83 -8.64
CA LEU A 18 -17.30 15.94 -7.17
C LEU A 18 -17.93 14.69 -6.53
N ALA A 19 -18.91 14.06 -7.17
CA ALA A 19 -19.49 12.83 -6.66
C ALA A 19 -18.49 11.67 -6.69
N GLN A 20 -17.68 11.57 -7.75
CA GLN A 20 -16.54 10.63 -7.82
C GLN A 20 -15.53 10.92 -6.71
N LEU A 21 -15.15 12.19 -6.51
CA LEU A 21 -14.22 12.59 -5.44
C LEU A 21 -14.76 12.23 -4.05
N VAL A 22 -16.05 12.48 -3.78
CA VAL A 22 -16.69 12.14 -2.50
C VAL A 22 -16.70 10.63 -2.28
N MET A 23 -17.05 9.85 -3.31
CA MET A 23 -16.99 8.39 -3.19
C MET A 23 -15.56 7.90 -2.98
N PHE A 24 -14.61 8.37 -3.80
CA PHE A 24 -13.20 8.02 -3.64
C PHE A 24 -12.68 8.36 -2.25
N SER A 25 -13.04 9.53 -1.72
CA SER A 25 -12.64 9.98 -0.38
C SER A 25 -13.26 9.12 0.72
N LEU A 26 -14.56 8.83 0.63
CA LEU A 26 -15.27 7.99 1.59
C LEU A 26 -14.66 6.59 1.63
N LEU A 27 -14.35 6.04 0.46
CA LEU A 27 -13.78 4.72 0.32
C LEU A 27 -12.34 4.67 0.82
N SER A 28 -11.49 5.61 0.40
CA SER A 28 -10.10 5.72 0.87
C SER A 28 -10.02 5.89 2.39
N THR A 29 -10.87 6.76 2.95
CA THR A 29 -10.95 6.96 4.41
C THR A 29 -11.47 5.71 5.11
N GLY A 30 -12.51 5.07 4.57
CA GLY A 30 -13.04 3.81 5.10
C GLY A 30 -12.00 2.70 5.14
N MET A 31 -11.19 2.58 4.09
CA MET A 31 -10.07 1.64 4.04
C MET A 31 -9.00 1.95 5.07
N THR A 32 -8.66 3.22 5.24
CA THR A 32 -7.69 3.66 6.26
C THR A 32 -8.19 3.33 7.67
N VAL A 33 -9.45 3.66 7.98
CA VAL A 33 -10.08 3.34 9.27
C VAL A 33 -10.12 1.83 9.49
N LEU A 34 -10.45 1.05 8.46
CA LEU A 34 -10.43 -0.40 8.54
C LEU A 34 -9.04 -0.93 8.93
N GLN A 35 -7.98 -0.45 8.29
CA GLN A 35 -6.61 -0.86 8.61
C GLN A 35 -6.21 -0.47 10.04
N LEU A 36 -6.59 0.75 10.47
CA LEU A 36 -6.35 1.24 11.84
C LEU A 36 -7.04 0.39 12.91
N ILE A 37 -8.18 -0.22 12.61
CA ILE A 37 -8.89 -1.10 13.53
C ILE A 37 -8.35 -2.53 13.46
N LEU A 38 -8.14 -3.02 12.23
CA LEU A 38 -7.83 -4.42 11.97
C LEU A 38 -6.43 -4.81 12.47
N MET A 39 -5.43 -3.93 12.31
CA MET A 39 -4.08 -4.22 12.76
C MET A 39 -3.99 -4.39 14.29
N PRO A 40 -4.49 -3.46 15.15
CA PRO A 40 -4.55 -3.69 16.59
C PRO A 40 -5.39 -4.91 16.98
N ALA A 41 -6.53 -5.14 16.31
CA ALA A 41 -7.40 -6.27 16.62
C ALA A 41 -6.70 -7.62 16.37
N ILE A 42 -6.00 -7.77 15.24
CA ILE A 42 -5.27 -9.00 14.93
C ILE A 42 -4.05 -9.15 15.84
N LYS A 43 -3.31 -8.07 16.13
CA LYS A 43 -2.21 -8.11 17.12
C LYS A 43 -2.70 -8.56 18.48
N TRP A 44 -3.86 -8.09 18.94
CA TRP A 44 -4.46 -8.52 20.19
C TRP A 44 -4.87 -10.00 20.15
N ALA A 45 -5.42 -10.46 19.04
CA ALA A 45 -5.81 -11.86 18.87
C ALA A 45 -4.59 -12.80 18.90
N PHE A 46 -3.53 -12.48 18.14
CA PHE A 46 -2.31 -13.29 18.10
C PHE A 46 -1.38 -13.08 19.28
N GLY A 47 -1.49 -11.95 19.98
CA GLY A 47 -0.74 -11.65 21.21
C GLY A 47 -1.00 -12.65 22.35
N ARG A 48 -2.03 -13.48 22.23
CA ARG A 48 -2.39 -14.55 23.18
C ARG A 48 -1.94 -15.93 22.74
N THR A 49 -1.22 -16.03 21.65
CA THR A 49 -0.79 -17.29 21.05
C THR A 49 0.73 -17.41 21.11
N SER A 50 1.26 -18.63 21.01
CA SER A 50 2.70 -18.89 20.92
C SER A 50 3.36 -18.35 19.65
N LEU A 51 2.58 -17.75 18.73
CA LEU A 51 3.09 -17.07 17.54
C LEU A 51 3.94 -15.84 17.91
N VAL A 52 3.74 -15.25 19.09
CA VAL A 52 4.56 -14.13 19.59
C VAL A 52 5.99 -14.60 19.88
N ASP A 53 6.12 -15.83 20.37
CA ASP A 53 7.42 -16.41 20.76
C ASP A 53 8.12 -17.12 19.58
N THR A 54 7.46 -17.18 18.42
CA THR A 54 8.03 -17.75 17.21
C THR A 54 8.71 -16.63 16.42
N ALA A 55 10.04 -16.66 16.31
CA ALA A 55 10.77 -15.71 15.47
C ALA A 55 10.42 -15.94 13.99
N PHE A 56 10.17 -14.87 13.26
CA PHE A 56 10.02 -14.89 11.80
C PHE A 56 11.10 -13.99 11.18
N GLN A 57 12.29 -14.58 11.07
CA GLN A 57 13.49 -13.94 10.53
C GLN A 57 13.88 -14.64 9.23
N VAL A 58 13.59 -14.02 8.09
CA VAL A 58 13.71 -14.66 6.76
C VAL A 58 14.43 -13.74 5.78
N PHE A 59 15.22 -14.35 4.89
CA PHE A 59 16.10 -13.70 3.91
C PHE A 59 17.17 -12.84 4.58
N GLN A 60 18.22 -13.49 5.11
CA GLN A 60 19.40 -12.78 5.60
C GLN A 60 20.10 -12.08 4.42
N VAL A 61 20.33 -10.78 4.56
CA VAL A 61 20.89 -9.91 3.51
C VAL A 61 22.36 -9.58 3.78
N GLY A 62 22.78 -9.72 5.04
CA GLY A 62 24.17 -9.50 5.46
C GLY A 62 24.30 -9.60 6.97
N ASP A 63 25.43 -9.14 7.49
CA ASP A 63 25.67 -8.94 8.92
C ASP A 63 25.81 -7.44 9.17
N ALA A 64 25.13 -6.92 10.19
CA ALA A 64 25.33 -5.55 10.65
C ALA A 64 26.76 -5.38 11.18
N ALA A 65 27.17 -4.12 11.38
CA ALA A 65 28.48 -3.80 11.95
C ALA A 65 28.60 -4.38 13.38
N GLY A 66 29.22 -5.55 13.50
CA GLY A 66 29.27 -6.33 14.75
C GLY A 66 28.97 -7.82 14.61
N GLY A 67 28.62 -8.30 13.41
CA GLY A 67 28.40 -9.74 13.15
C GLY A 67 27.00 -10.24 13.52
N THR A 68 26.05 -9.34 13.79
CA THR A 68 24.65 -9.69 14.00
C THR A 68 23.95 -9.83 12.64
N PRO A 69 23.30 -10.97 12.36
CA PRO A 69 22.67 -11.22 11.08
C PRO A 69 21.48 -10.27 10.85
N PHE A 70 21.42 -9.69 9.66
CA PHE A 70 20.42 -8.74 9.23
C PHE A 70 19.43 -9.39 8.24
N TYR A 71 18.12 -9.29 8.49
CA TYR A 71 17.08 -9.98 7.72
C TYR A 71 16.13 -9.01 7.00
N VAL A 72 15.62 -9.40 5.82
CA VAL A 72 14.56 -8.64 5.11
C VAL A 72 13.29 -8.54 5.97
N PHE A 73 12.88 -9.67 6.51
CA PHE A 73 11.80 -9.72 7.49
C PHE A 73 12.45 -10.00 8.83
N ASP A 74 12.63 -8.96 9.64
CA ASP A 74 13.22 -9.10 10.97
C ASP A 74 12.16 -8.98 12.07
N TYR A 75 11.42 -10.07 12.28
CA TYR A 75 10.43 -10.18 13.35
C TYR A 75 10.96 -11.12 14.44
N ALA A 76 11.83 -10.60 15.29
CA ALA A 76 12.36 -11.34 16.44
C ALA A 76 11.24 -11.82 17.38
N ALA A 77 11.46 -12.92 18.09
CA ALA A 77 10.51 -13.43 19.08
C ALA A 77 10.28 -12.45 20.24
N GLY A 78 9.14 -12.59 20.90
CA GLY A 78 8.78 -11.83 22.10
C GLY A 78 7.83 -10.67 21.83
N ALA A 79 7.08 -10.25 22.85
CA ALA A 79 6.06 -9.22 22.73
C ALA A 79 6.67 -7.81 22.55
N LEU A 80 6.07 -7.02 21.66
CA LEU A 80 6.37 -5.59 21.55
C LEU A 80 6.05 -4.85 22.87
N PRO A 81 6.79 -3.79 23.24
CA PRO A 81 7.88 -3.16 22.49
C PRO A 81 9.28 -3.75 22.77
N LEU A 82 9.41 -4.66 23.74
CA LEU A 82 10.70 -5.18 24.18
C LEU A 82 11.23 -6.36 23.34
N GLY A 83 10.35 -7.05 22.59
CA GLY A 83 10.70 -8.05 21.58
C GLY A 83 10.28 -7.63 20.17
N GLY A 84 10.47 -8.51 19.17
CA GLY A 84 10.19 -8.20 17.76
C GLY A 84 8.76 -8.52 17.29
N GLY A 85 7.87 -8.92 18.19
CA GLY A 85 6.49 -9.28 17.92
C GLY A 85 6.30 -10.64 17.23
N GLY A 86 7.39 -11.29 16.82
CA GLY A 86 7.42 -12.62 16.21
C GLY A 86 6.53 -12.77 14.98
N LEU A 87 6.21 -14.03 14.69
CA LEU A 87 5.29 -14.42 13.63
C LEU A 87 3.89 -13.80 13.81
N ALA A 88 3.47 -13.56 15.06
CA ALA A 88 2.23 -12.86 15.37
C ALA A 88 2.17 -11.46 14.73
N TYR A 89 3.23 -10.67 14.83
CA TYR A 89 3.26 -9.32 14.28
C TYR A 89 3.34 -9.33 12.74
N PHE A 90 4.14 -10.23 12.17
CA PHE A 90 4.18 -10.43 10.72
C PHE A 90 2.79 -10.79 10.16
N LEU A 91 2.13 -11.80 10.72
CA LEU A 91 0.80 -12.21 10.28
C LEU A 91 -0.25 -11.13 10.48
N ALA A 92 -0.16 -10.35 11.56
CA ALA A 92 -1.06 -9.21 11.77
C ALA A 92 -0.95 -8.17 10.65
N VAL A 93 0.27 -7.83 10.23
CA VAL A 93 0.52 -6.94 9.09
C VAL A 93 -0.01 -7.55 7.80
N GLN A 94 0.38 -8.80 7.49
CA GLN A 94 0.02 -9.45 6.22
C GLN A 94 -1.48 -9.67 6.06
N ILE A 95 -2.18 -10.11 7.12
CA ILE A 95 -3.63 -10.32 7.08
C ILE A 95 -4.36 -8.97 6.94
N THR A 96 -3.90 -7.93 7.65
CA THR A 96 -4.49 -6.59 7.53
C THR A 96 -4.38 -6.07 6.09
N LEU A 97 -3.18 -6.18 5.51
CA LEU A 97 -2.94 -5.77 4.13
C LEU A 97 -3.75 -6.62 3.15
N LEU A 98 -3.78 -7.95 3.32
CA LEU A 98 -4.54 -8.85 2.46
C LEU A 98 -6.04 -8.51 2.44
N VAL A 99 -6.65 -8.30 3.61
CA VAL A 99 -8.05 -7.88 3.71
C VAL A 99 -8.26 -6.54 3.02
N ALA A 100 -7.35 -5.59 3.20
CA ALA A 100 -7.43 -4.29 2.54
C ALA A 100 -7.39 -4.43 1.00
N GLN A 101 -6.50 -5.27 0.48
CA GLN A 101 -6.37 -5.51 -0.96
C GLN A 101 -7.60 -6.20 -1.55
N VAL A 102 -8.16 -7.20 -0.85
CA VAL A 102 -9.37 -7.89 -1.30
C VAL A 102 -10.54 -6.91 -1.43
N ILE A 103 -10.73 -6.04 -0.44
CA ILE A 103 -11.80 -5.02 -0.50
C ILE A 103 -11.52 -4.01 -1.61
N ASN A 104 -10.28 -3.51 -1.73
CA ASN A 104 -9.90 -2.58 -2.79
C ASN A 104 -10.16 -3.17 -4.18
N PHE A 105 -9.85 -4.45 -4.40
CA PHE A 105 -10.11 -5.15 -5.66
C PHE A 105 -11.61 -5.14 -6.02
N PHE A 106 -12.48 -5.56 -5.09
CA PHE A 106 -13.93 -5.58 -5.35
C PHE A 106 -14.51 -4.18 -5.53
N LEU A 107 -13.97 -3.22 -4.79
CA LEU A 107 -14.40 -1.84 -4.85
C LEU A 107 -14.05 -1.18 -6.19
N GLN A 108 -12.78 -1.28 -6.63
CA GLN A 108 -12.34 -0.78 -7.92
C GLN A 108 -13.10 -1.47 -9.07
N ARG A 109 -13.35 -2.78 -8.95
CA ARG A 109 -14.13 -3.50 -9.96
C ARG A 109 -15.60 -3.04 -10.03
N SER A 110 -16.26 -2.84 -8.88
CA SER A 110 -17.70 -2.53 -8.83
C SER A 110 -18.02 -1.09 -9.20
N ILE A 111 -17.11 -0.14 -8.93
CA ILE A 111 -17.32 1.29 -9.19
C ILE A 111 -16.66 1.73 -10.50
N THR A 112 -15.43 1.29 -10.77
CA THR A 112 -14.62 1.83 -11.87
C THR A 112 -14.77 1.04 -13.15
N PHE A 113 -14.83 -0.30 -13.11
CA PHE A 113 -14.70 -1.07 -14.36
C PHE A 113 -16.00 -1.52 -15.02
N LYS A 114 -17.13 -1.70 -14.32
CA LYS A 114 -18.38 -2.27 -14.88
C LYS A 114 -18.14 -3.42 -15.91
N SER A 115 -17.05 -4.18 -15.75
CA SER A 115 -16.48 -4.96 -16.85
C SER A 115 -16.85 -6.43 -16.73
N THR A 116 -17.35 -6.97 -17.82
CA THR A 116 -17.56 -8.40 -18.09
C THR A 116 -16.24 -9.12 -18.45
N SER A 117 -15.07 -8.62 -18.04
CA SER A 117 -13.79 -9.31 -18.22
C SER A 117 -13.56 -10.40 -17.16
N ASN A 118 -12.73 -11.40 -17.52
CA ASN A 118 -12.40 -12.58 -16.71
C ASN A 118 -11.85 -12.19 -15.33
N VAL A 119 -12.72 -12.30 -14.31
CA VAL A 119 -12.43 -11.97 -12.90
C VAL A 119 -11.13 -12.61 -12.43
N TRP A 120 -10.89 -13.85 -12.85
CA TRP A 120 -9.73 -14.64 -12.41
C TRP A 120 -8.41 -14.09 -12.94
N TRP A 121 -8.40 -13.55 -14.17
CA TRP A 121 -7.18 -13.00 -14.76
C TRP A 121 -6.78 -11.68 -14.09
N ALA A 122 -7.75 -10.79 -13.86
CA ALA A 122 -7.52 -9.55 -13.13
C ALA A 122 -7.11 -9.80 -11.68
N ALA A 123 -7.79 -10.73 -10.98
CA ALA A 123 -7.46 -11.10 -9.60
C ALA A 123 -6.06 -11.70 -9.48
N PHE A 124 -5.65 -12.54 -10.44
CA PHE A 124 -4.32 -13.12 -10.49
C PHE A 124 -3.24 -12.05 -10.59
N TRP A 125 -3.32 -11.15 -11.58
CA TRP A 125 -2.33 -10.08 -11.73
C TRP A 125 -2.36 -9.07 -10.59
N TYR A 126 -3.52 -8.78 -10.01
CA TYR A 126 -3.64 -7.93 -8.82
C TYR A 126 -2.93 -8.55 -7.61
N THR A 127 -3.10 -9.87 -7.42
CA THR A 127 -2.42 -10.60 -6.35
C THR A 127 -0.92 -10.70 -6.57
N VAL A 128 -0.48 -10.95 -7.82
CA VAL A 128 0.94 -10.96 -8.18
C VAL A 128 1.56 -9.58 -7.93
N ALA A 129 0.91 -8.51 -8.38
CA ALA A 129 1.37 -7.15 -8.13
C ALA A 129 1.46 -6.87 -6.63
N TYR A 130 0.44 -7.24 -5.84
CA TYR A 130 0.46 -7.09 -4.39
C TYR A 130 1.65 -7.80 -3.75
N VAL A 131 1.87 -9.09 -4.04
CA VAL A 131 2.97 -9.88 -3.46
C VAL A 131 4.32 -9.26 -3.81
N VAL A 132 4.52 -8.89 -5.08
CA VAL A 132 5.77 -8.31 -5.55
C VAL A 132 6.03 -6.94 -4.90
N ILE A 133 5.01 -6.09 -4.79
CA ILE A 133 5.11 -4.77 -4.13
C ILE A 133 5.43 -4.94 -2.64
N SER A 134 4.71 -5.81 -1.95
CA SER A 134 4.93 -6.06 -0.53
C SER A 134 6.33 -6.61 -0.25
N PHE A 135 6.81 -7.53 -1.08
CA PHE A 135 8.15 -8.09 -0.96
C PHE A 135 9.23 -7.05 -1.29
N GLY A 136 9.06 -6.31 -2.39
CA GLY A 136 9.99 -5.24 -2.79
C GLY A 136 10.11 -4.14 -1.73
N ALA A 137 8.99 -3.72 -1.14
CA ALA A 137 8.97 -2.76 -0.03
C ALA A 137 9.71 -3.30 1.20
N ALA A 138 9.49 -4.57 1.57
CA ALA A 138 10.17 -5.18 2.70
C ALA A 138 11.69 -5.28 2.50
N VAL A 139 12.12 -5.78 1.34
CA VAL A 139 13.55 -5.86 0.98
C VAL A 139 14.18 -4.48 1.07
N LEU A 140 13.51 -3.49 0.49
CA LEU A 140 14.04 -2.15 0.46
C LEU A 140 14.13 -1.53 1.86
N GLN A 141 13.06 -1.63 2.67
CA GLN A 141 13.06 -1.17 4.06
C GLN A 141 14.23 -1.77 4.84
N ALA A 142 14.56 -3.02 4.58
CA ALA A 142 15.70 -3.66 5.20
C ALA A 142 17.01 -2.90 4.89
N PHE A 143 17.27 -2.53 3.63
CA PHE A 143 18.52 -1.86 3.28
C PHE A 143 18.71 -0.44 3.82
N TYR A 144 17.65 0.37 3.90
CA TYR A 144 17.82 1.80 4.23
C TYR A 144 17.32 2.19 5.63
N LYS A 145 16.44 1.41 6.27
CA LYS A 145 15.83 1.84 7.53
C LYS A 145 16.89 2.00 8.63
N GLU A 146 17.67 0.97 8.90
CA GLU A 146 18.70 1.03 9.95
C GLU A 146 19.75 2.14 9.69
N PRO A 147 20.39 2.26 8.50
CA PRO A 147 21.36 3.33 8.24
C PRO A 147 20.79 4.73 8.42
N VAL A 148 19.52 4.95 8.04
CA VAL A 148 18.86 6.25 8.19
C VAL A 148 18.63 6.55 9.67
N TYR A 149 18.10 5.61 10.45
CA TYR A 149 17.88 5.84 11.89
C TYR A 149 19.20 6.06 12.63
N THR A 150 20.24 5.28 12.33
CA THR A 150 21.59 5.49 12.89
C THR A 150 22.17 6.86 12.53
N LEU A 151 21.96 7.33 11.29
CA LEU A 151 22.44 8.65 10.87
C LEU A 151 21.76 9.78 11.66
N PHE A 152 20.43 9.76 11.77
CA PHE A 152 19.68 10.81 12.45
C PHE A 152 19.79 10.75 13.97
N MET A 153 19.70 9.56 14.57
CA MET A 153 19.70 9.40 16.03
C MET A 153 21.10 9.43 16.62
N GLU A 154 22.06 8.72 16.01
CA GLU A 154 23.39 8.52 16.58
C GLU A 154 24.42 9.46 15.95
N THR A 155 24.50 9.51 14.62
CA THR A 155 25.55 10.26 13.91
C THR A 155 25.36 11.77 14.03
N TRP A 156 24.11 12.24 13.94
CA TRP A 156 23.77 13.66 14.12
C TRP A 156 23.38 14.01 15.56
N GLY A 157 23.33 13.03 16.46
CA GLY A 157 23.12 13.23 17.89
C GLY A 157 21.77 13.86 18.25
N LEU A 158 20.75 13.72 17.39
CA LEU A 158 19.45 14.36 17.58
C LEU A 158 18.55 13.60 18.58
N GLY A 159 18.99 12.43 19.06
CA GLY A 159 18.27 11.63 20.06
C GLY A 159 16.81 11.38 19.66
N ALA A 160 15.88 11.59 20.59
CA ALA A 160 14.43 11.40 20.35
C ALA A 160 13.86 12.33 19.26
N SER A 161 14.46 13.50 19.02
CA SER A 161 14.04 14.37 17.89
C SER A 161 14.53 13.84 16.54
N GLY A 162 15.59 13.02 16.54
CA GLY A 162 16.10 12.32 15.37
C GLY A 162 15.19 11.19 14.89
N GLU A 163 14.42 10.56 15.78
CA GLU A 163 13.47 9.50 15.43
C GLU A 163 12.37 10.02 14.48
N ALA A 164 11.75 11.16 14.81
CA ALA A 164 10.72 11.76 13.95
C ALA A 164 11.28 12.20 12.58
N LEU A 165 12.52 12.69 12.54
CA LEU A 165 13.19 13.05 11.28
C LEU A 165 13.57 11.81 10.47
N ALA A 166 13.99 10.72 11.13
CA ALA A 166 14.24 9.44 10.50
C ALA A 166 12.94 8.84 9.93
N ASP A 167 11.81 8.95 10.64
CA ASP A 167 10.49 8.53 10.14
C ASP A 167 10.11 9.29 8.87
N VAL A 168 10.26 10.62 8.87
CA VAL A 168 9.97 11.43 7.68
C VAL A 168 10.92 11.09 6.53
N ALA A 169 12.22 10.98 6.80
CA ALA A 169 13.22 10.65 5.79
C ALA A 169 12.98 9.25 5.19
N THR A 170 12.70 8.26 6.03
CA THR A 170 12.37 6.90 5.58
C THR A 170 11.07 6.87 4.80
N MET A 171 10.07 7.69 5.15
CA MET A 171 8.84 7.83 4.37
C MET A 171 9.11 8.43 2.98
N LEU A 172 9.97 9.44 2.88
CA LEU A 172 10.35 10.05 1.60
C LEU A 172 11.17 9.08 0.73
N ILE A 173 12.14 8.38 1.31
CA ILE A 173 12.92 7.34 0.62
C ILE A 173 11.99 6.23 0.15
N ASN A 174 11.07 5.78 1.01
CA ASN A 174 10.06 4.79 0.65
C ASN A 174 9.25 5.26 -0.57
N ALA A 175 8.79 6.52 -0.58
CA ALA A 175 8.03 7.07 -1.71
C ALA A 175 8.86 7.14 -3.01
N CYS A 176 10.10 7.64 -2.93
CA CYS A 176 10.99 7.75 -4.09
C CYS A 176 11.33 6.38 -4.68
N VAL A 177 11.71 5.41 -3.85
CA VAL A 177 12.10 4.10 -4.36
C VAL A 177 10.89 3.26 -4.77
N SER A 178 9.75 3.41 -4.07
CA SER A 178 8.47 2.85 -4.52
C SER A 178 8.18 3.28 -5.96
N PHE A 179 8.40 4.54 -6.30
CA PHE A 179 8.25 5.00 -7.68
C PHE A 179 9.19 4.25 -8.65
N TRP A 180 10.49 4.17 -8.35
CA TRP A 180 11.48 3.55 -9.25
C TRP A 180 11.41 2.03 -9.37
N VAL A 181 11.03 1.32 -8.30
CA VAL A 181 10.91 -0.13 -8.28
C VAL A 181 9.53 -0.56 -8.77
N PHE A 182 8.46 0.13 -8.36
CA PHE A 182 7.11 -0.25 -8.75
C PHE A 182 6.79 0.17 -10.18
N PHE A 183 7.37 1.25 -10.72
CA PHE A 183 7.10 1.67 -12.11
C PHE A 183 7.49 0.60 -13.15
N PRO A 184 8.69 0.00 -13.15
CA PRO A 184 9.03 -1.11 -14.05
C PRO A 184 8.13 -2.33 -13.87
N ILE A 185 7.76 -2.65 -12.62
CA ILE A 185 6.92 -3.80 -12.28
C ILE A 185 5.51 -3.58 -12.81
N PHE A 186 4.93 -2.41 -12.58
CA PHE A 186 3.66 -2.00 -13.16
C PHE A 186 3.72 -2.02 -14.69
N LYS A 187 4.79 -1.52 -15.31
CA LYS A 187 4.95 -1.58 -16.77
C LYS A 187 5.05 -3.00 -17.32
N LEU A 188 5.65 -3.92 -16.56
CA LEU A 188 5.78 -5.34 -16.92
C LEU A 188 4.43 -6.08 -16.76
N ILE A 189 3.72 -5.82 -15.67
CA ILE A 189 2.43 -6.46 -15.32
C ILE A 189 1.29 -5.90 -16.17
N PHE A 190 1.20 -4.58 -16.32
CA PHE A 190 0.16 -3.87 -17.09
C PHE A 190 0.53 -3.68 -18.56
N LYS A 191 1.37 -4.55 -19.13
CA LYS A 191 1.72 -4.46 -20.55
C LYS A 191 0.53 -4.68 -21.51
N GLN A 192 -0.66 -4.96 -20.99
CA GLN A 192 -1.95 -4.82 -21.68
C GLN A 192 -3.05 -4.37 -20.71
N GLU A 193 -3.26 -3.06 -20.62
CA GLU A 193 -4.50 -2.39 -21.05
C GLU A 193 -4.10 -0.92 -21.25
N PRO A 194 -4.31 -0.31 -22.43
CA PRO A 194 -4.29 1.14 -22.49
C PRO A 194 -5.29 1.61 -21.44
N ALA A 195 -4.92 2.64 -20.68
CA ALA A 195 -5.91 3.38 -19.92
C ALA A 195 -7.00 3.81 -20.90
N VAL A 196 -8.11 3.06 -20.95
CA VAL A 196 -9.34 3.52 -21.59
C VAL A 196 -9.96 4.50 -20.59
N GLU A 197 -9.27 5.62 -20.42
CA GLU A 197 -9.90 6.88 -19.97
C GLU A 197 -9.03 8.11 -20.24
N ASP A 198 -7.70 8.00 -20.42
CA ASP A 198 -6.86 9.19 -20.68
C ASP A 198 -6.41 9.40 -22.14
N ALA A 199 -6.66 8.46 -23.07
CA ALA A 199 -6.25 8.61 -24.48
C ALA A 199 -7.38 9.03 -25.45
N THR A 200 -8.63 9.04 -25.00
CA THR A 200 -9.77 9.43 -25.87
C THR A 200 -10.13 10.91 -25.74
N GLU A 201 -9.83 11.57 -24.62
CA GLU A 201 -10.01 13.01 -24.50
C GLU A 201 -8.94 13.79 -25.27
N GLU A 202 -7.67 13.36 -25.29
CA GLU A 202 -6.64 14.05 -26.08
C GLU A 202 -6.86 13.95 -27.60
N VAL A 203 -7.34 12.81 -28.11
CA VAL A 203 -7.57 12.64 -29.55
C VAL A 203 -8.86 13.35 -30.01
N ASP A 204 -9.93 13.34 -29.21
CA ASP A 204 -11.19 14.04 -29.53
C ASP A 204 -11.06 15.57 -29.39
N VAL A 205 -10.23 16.06 -28.46
CA VAL A 205 -9.91 17.50 -28.34
C VAL A 205 -9.02 17.98 -29.50
N LEU A 206 -8.09 17.15 -29.98
CA LEU A 206 -7.23 17.49 -31.13
C LEU A 206 -8.02 17.46 -32.45
N GLU A 207 -8.89 16.47 -32.69
CA GLU A 207 -9.72 16.41 -33.91
C GLU A 207 -10.76 17.54 -33.98
N ARG A 208 -11.38 17.92 -32.84
CA ARG A 208 -12.26 19.10 -32.78
C ARG A 208 -11.51 20.42 -32.90
N GLY A 209 -10.26 20.46 -32.45
CA GLY A 209 -9.38 21.62 -32.60
C GLY A 209 -9.00 21.88 -34.06
N GLU A 210 -8.70 20.84 -34.84
CA GLU A 210 -8.37 20.99 -36.27
C GLU A 210 -9.61 21.25 -37.14
N ALA A 211 -10.77 20.71 -36.78
CA ALA A 211 -12.04 20.97 -37.48
C ALA A 211 -12.58 22.39 -37.29
N ALA A 212 -12.15 23.11 -36.25
CA ALA A 212 -12.53 24.50 -35.99
C ALA A 212 -11.63 25.54 -36.68
N VAL A 213 -10.53 25.10 -37.32
CA VAL A 213 -9.52 25.97 -37.93
C VAL A 213 -9.47 25.83 -39.47
N ARG A 214 -10.32 24.98 -40.07
CA ARG A 214 -10.58 24.92 -41.52
C ARG A 214 -11.95 25.46 -41.86
#